data_AF-A0AAF0YAJ9-F1
#
_entry.id   AF-A0AAF0YAJ9-F1
#
_cell.length_a   1.000
_cell.length_b   1.000
_cell.length_c   1.000
_cell.angle_alpha   90.00
_cell.angle_beta   90.00
_cell.angle_gamma   90.00
#
_symmetry.space_group_name_H-M   'P 1'
#
loop_
_entity.id
_entity.type
_entity.pdbx_description
1 polymer ?
#
loop_
_entity_poly.entity_id
_entity_poly.type
_entity_poly.pdbx_seq_one_letter_code
_entity_poly.pdbx_strand_id
1 'polypeptide(L)'
;MHLLGHYLPEHNLIRIALRAFYGISYATSSRLLARLSIPNDAKVSSLTEQQITALSAYLSAPAASTPPSRIVLAAPGKAPDAKAAAAAAAEGPLDDPLNSIKIEVDLRRQRQADIMHHRHIGTYRGRRHAMGLPVRGQNTQTNARTARRLNRAPSSKFSTFSQVEFEAPVPQPPSQILRMLGMQ
;
A
#
# COMPACT_ATOMS: atom_id res chain seq x y z
N MET A 1 -5.81 13.61 -5.19
CA MET A 1 -4.36 13.49 -5.50
C MET A 1 -4.01 12.13 -6.12
N HIS A 2 -3.10 12.05 -7.10
CA HIS A 2 -2.55 10.78 -7.63
C HIS A 2 -1.10 10.57 -7.19
N LEU A 3 -0.75 9.36 -6.75
CA LEU A 3 0.62 8.97 -6.38
C LEU A 3 0.90 7.55 -6.89
N LEU A 4 1.99 7.37 -7.65
CA LEU A 4 2.37 6.11 -8.31
C LEU A 4 1.22 5.45 -9.12
N GLY A 5 0.37 6.25 -9.75
CA GLY A 5 -0.78 5.76 -10.53
C GLY A 5 -2.02 5.40 -9.71
N HIS A 6 -1.98 5.50 -8.38
CA HIS A 6 -3.13 5.32 -7.50
C HIS A 6 -3.76 6.65 -7.09
N TYR A 7 -5.09 6.70 -7.06
CA TYR A 7 -5.85 7.85 -6.57
C TYR A 7 -5.99 7.80 -5.05
N LEU A 8 -5.56 8.87 -4.37
CA LEU A 8 -5.76 9.10 -2.94
C LEU A 8 -6.77 10.26 -2.75
N PRO A 9 -7.90 10.00 -2.05
CA PRO A 9 -8.87 11.04 -1.74
C PRO A 9 -8.31 12.02 -0.70
N GLU A 10 -8.57 13.31 -0.93
CA GLU A 10 -7.89 14.40 -0.23
C GLU A 10 -8.37 14.63 1.20
N HIS A 11 -9.63 14.30 1.48
CA HIS A 11 -10.24 14.46 2.81
C HIS A 11 -9.78 13.40 3.81
N ASN A 12 -9.16 12.31 3.35
CA ASN A 12 -8.71 11.22 4.20
C ASN A 12 -7.38 11.54 4.87
N LEU A 13 -7.18 10.94 6.05
CA LEU A 13 -5.89 10.95 6.72
C LEU A 13 -4.86 10.18 5.88
N ILE A 14 -3.65 10.72 5.76
CA ILE A 14 -2.58 10.12 4.95
C ILE A 14 -2.26 8.70 5.41
N ARG A 15 -2.31 8.44 6.73
CA ARG A 15 -2.12 7.12 7.34
C ARG A 15 -3.09 6.06 6.80
N ILE A 16 -4.34 6.44 6.55
CA ILE A 16 -5.38 5.55 6.02
C ILE A 16 -5.26 5.46 4.50
N ALA A 17 -5.01 6.60 3.86
CA ALA A 17 -4.92 6.71 2.42
C ALA A 17 -3.76 5.87 1.84
N LEU A 18 -2.60 5.81 2.53
CA LEU A 18 -1.47 4.97 2.13
C LEU A 18 -1.78 3.47 2.10
N ARG A 19 -2.81 3.00 2.82
CA ARG A 19 -3.25 1.59 2.75
C ARG A 19 -3.90 1.23 1.41
N ALA A 20 -4.21 2.22 0.56
CA ALA A 20 -4.64 1.95 -0.81
C ALA A 20 -3.54 1.22 -1.61
N PHE A 21 -2.28 1.42 -1.25
CA PHE A 21 -1.14 0.73 -1.82
C PHE A 21 -1.02 -0.69 -1.31
N TYR A 22 -0.84 -1.62 -2.23
CA TYR A 22 -0.74 -3.03 -1.89
C TYR A 22 0.59 -3.34 -1.21
N GLY A 23 0.53 -3.97 -0.04
CA GLY A 23 1.72 -4.23 0.79
C GLY A 23 1.92 -3.19 1.89
N ILE A 24 1.20 -2.06 1.86
CA ILE A 24 1.25 -1.07 2.94
C ILE A 24 0.11 -1.34 3.94
N SER A 25 0.50 -1.59 5.19
CA SER A 25 -0.38 -1.74 6.34
C SER A 25 -0.40 -0.48 7.21
N TYR A 26 -1.21 -0.51 8.27
CA TYR A 26 -1.24 0.57 9.26
C TYR A 26 0.12 0.78 9.94
N ALA A 27 0.77 -0.30 10.36
CA ALA A 27 2.06 -0.24 11.04
C ALA A 27 3.18 0.30 10.14
N THR A 28 3.21 -0.15 8.87
CA THR A 28 4.20 0.33 7.91
C THR A 28 3.94 1.78 7.52
N SER A 29 2.69 2.17 7.33
CA SER A 29 2.33 3.56 7.04
C SER A 29 2.74 4.51 8.17
N SER A 30 2.45 4.18 9.43
CA SER A 30 2.84 5.02 10.56
C SER A 30 4.36 5.15 10.69
N ARG A 31 5.11 4.06 10.42
CA ARG A 31 6.58 4.10 10.38
C ARG A 31 7.10 4.97 9.24
N LEU A 32 6.51 4.88 8.04
CA LEU A 32 6.87 5.73 6.89
C LEU A 32 6.63 7.21 7.17
N LEU A 33 5.51 7.55 7.81
CA LEU A 33 5.19 8.93 8.16
C LEU A 33 6.16 9.47 9.21
N ALA A 34 6.47 8.67 10.24
CA ALA A 34 7.48 9.04 11.24
C ALA A 34 8.86 9.27 10.59
N ARG A 35 9.23 8.44 9.61
CA ARG A 35 10.47 8.52 8.85
C ARG A 35 10.61 9.85 8.09
N LEU A 36 9.52 10.30 7.49
CA LEU A 36 9.45 11.53 6.69
C LEU A 36 9.04 12.75 7.53
N SER A 37 8.97 12.60 8.86
CA SER A 37 8.56 13.66 9.78
C SER A 37 7.17 14.24 9.48
N ILE A 38 6.25 13.41 8.98
CA ILE A 38 4.85 13.79 8.70
C ILE A 38 3.98 13.32 9.88
N PRO A 39 3.09 14.17 10.43
CA PRO A 39 2.21 13.75 11.51
C PRO A 39 1.15 12.76 11.02
N ASN A 40 0.77 11.82 11.87
CA ASN A 40 -0.21 10.77 11.54
C ASN A 40 -1.63 11.31 11.25
N ASP A 41 -1.94 12.50 11.77
CA ASP A 41 -3.24 13.17 11.64
C ASP A 41 -3.30 14.13 10.44
N ALA A 42 -2.22 14.24 9.67
CA ALA A 42 -2.23 15.01 8.43
C ALA A 42 -3.25 14.43 7.42
N LYS A 43 -3.95 15.33 6.73
CA LYS A 43 -4.79 14.97 5.58
C LYS A 43 -3.92 14.86 4.34
N VAL A 44 -4.40 14.13 3.34
CA VAL A 44 -3.75 14.07 2.02
C VAL A 44 -3.69 15.46 1.39
N SER A 45 -4.69 16.31 1.62
CA SER A 45 -4.72 17.69 1.12
C SER A 45 -3.67 18.62 1.74
N SER A 46 -3.20 18.34 2.95
CA SER A 46 -2.27 19.22 3.68
C SER A 46 -0.80 18.90 3.42
N LEU A 47 -0.50 17.95 2.53
CA LEU A 47 0.89 17.57 2.23
C LEU A 47 1.58 18.60 1.35
N THR A 48 2.84 18.88 1.67
CA THR A 48 3.68 19.74 0.83
C THR A 48 4.21 18.96 -0.38
N GLU A 49 4.53 19.66 -1.46
CA GLU A 49 5.14 19.04 -2.65
C GLU A 49 6.45 18.30 -2.32
N GLN A 50 7.26 18.85 -1.41
CA GLN A 50 8.48 18.21 -0.93
C GLN A 50 8.19 16.88 -0.23
N GLN A 51 7.15 16.83 0.62
CA GLN A 51 6.72 15.60 1.28
C GLN A 51 6.19 14.57 0.29
N ILE A 52 5.50 15.02 -0.75
CA ILE A 52 4.99 14.18 -1.84
C ILE A 52 6.16 13.56 -2.62
N THR A 53 7.15 14.36 -2.99
CA THR A 53 8.36 13.89 -3.69
C THR A 53 9.15 12.92 -2.81
N ALA A 54 9.25 13.19 -1.50
CA ALA A 54 9.92 12.29 -0.57
C ALA A 54 9.17 10.95 -0.42
N LEU A 55 7.83 10.99 -0.32
CA LEU A 55 6.98 9.79 -0.29
C LEU A 55 7.11 8.97 -1.57
N SER A 56 7.07 9.60 -2.75
CA SER A 56 7.17 8.89 -4.02
C SER A 56 8.56 8.29 -4.23
N ALA A 57 9.63 9.03 -3.91
CA ALA A 57 10.99 8.54 -3.96
C ALA A 57 11.18 7.33 -3.03
N TYR A 58 10.67 7.40 -1.79
CA TYR A 58 10.75 6.29 -0.85
C TYR A 58 10.01 5.05 -1.35
N LEU A 59 8.76 5.21 -1.81
CA LEU A 59 7.95 4.09 -2.27
C LEU A 59 8.48 3.45 -3.54
N SER A 60 9.17 4.22 -4.39
CA SER A 60 9.89 3.69 -5.55
C SER A 60 11.19 2.98 -5.19
N ALA A 61 11.93 3.48 -4.19
CA ALA A 61 13.24 2.97 -3.80
C ALA A 61 13.47 3.14 -2.28
N PRO A 62 13.07 2.16 -1.45
CA PRO A 62 13.11 2.31 0.02
C PRO A 62 14.54 2.40 0.56
N ALA A 63 15.50 1.74 -0.11
CA ALA A 63 16.91 1.71 0.30
C ALA A 63 17.65 3.05 0.13
N ALA A 64 17.10 4.01 -0.63
CA ALA A 64 17.76 5.28 -0.94
C ALA A 64 17.54 6.38 0.11
N SER A 65 16.76 6.12 1.15
CA SER A 65 16.38 7.12 2.14
C SER A 65 17.33 7.16 3.34
N THR A 66 17.86 8.34 3.67
CA THR A 66 18.76 8.55 4.84
C THR A 66 18.08 8.10 6.13
N PRO A 67 18.56 7.06 6.87
CA PRO A 67 17.98 6.59 8.15
C PRO A 67 17.72 7.77 9.10
N PRO A 68 16.63 7.76 9.90
CA PRO A 68 16.37 8.88 10.77
C PRO A 68 17.49 8.86 11.80
N SER A 69 18.19 9.98 11.97
CA SER A 69 19.20 10.08 13.02
C SER A 69 18.51 9.80 14.34
N ARG A 70 18.76 8.63 14.93
CA ARG A 70 18.23 8.29 16.24
C ARG A 70 18.86 9.26 17.22
N ILE A 71 18.14 10.32 17.58
CA ILE A 71 18.48 11.09 18.77
C ILE A 71 18.28 10.10 19.92
N VAL A 72 19.38 9.61 20.49
CA VAL A 72 19.33 8.94 21.78
C VAL A 72 18.84 10.01 22.75
N LEU A 73 17.54 10.01 23.06
CA LEU A 73 17.02 10.81 24.16
C LEU A 73 17.70 10.28 25.42
N ALA A 74 18.73 10.98 25.87
CA ALA A 74 19.30 10.76 27.18
C ALA A 74 18.16 10.91 28.20
N ALA A 75 17.92 9.89 29.01
CA ALA A 75 16.96 9.98 30.09
C ALA A 75 17.34 11.18 30.99
N PRO A 76 16.39 12.06 31.38
CA PRO A 76 16.71 13.19 32.24
C PRO A 76 17.20 12.67 33.60
N GLY A 77 18.52 12.71 33.82
CA GLY A 77 19.14 12.41 35.11
C GLY A 77 20.16 11.26 35.16
N LYS A 78 20.53 10.60 34.05
CA LYS A 78 21.62 9.61 34.06
C LYS A 78 22.78 10.06 33.17
N ALA A 79 23.92 10.38 33.79
CA ALA A 79 25.16 10.66 33.06
C ALA A 79 25.51 9.44 32.18
N PRO A 80 26.04 9.64 30.97
CA PRO A 80 26.37 8.52 30.10
C PRO A 80 27.57 7.78 30.70
N ASP A 81 27.33 6.60 31.24
CA ASP A 81 28.41 5.64 31.47
C ASP A 81 29.12 5.44 30.12
N ALA A 82 30.44 5.66 30.07
CA ALA A 82 31.23 5.62 28.84
C ALA A 82 31.08 4.29 28.06
N LYS A 83 30.65 3.24 28.75
CA LYS A 83 30.35 1.91 28.19
C LYS A 83 28.97 1.84 27.49
N ALA A 84 27.98 2.61 27.94
CA ALA A 84 26.65 2.69 27.32
C ALA A 84 26.66 3.59 26.06
N ALA A 85 27.49 4.63 26.04
CA ALA A 85 27.73 5.44 24.82
C ALA A 85 28.47 4.64 23.74
N ALA A 86 29.41 3.77 24.12
CA ALA A 86 30.11 2.87 23.20
C ALA A 86 29.23 1.69 22.73
N ALA A 87 28.36 1.15 23.60
CA ALA A 87 27.40 0.10 23.24
C ALA A 87 26.26 0.60 22.34
N ALA A 88 25.94 1.91 22.36
CA ALA A 88 25.00 2.52 21.42
C ALA A 88 25.57 2.67 20.00
N ALA A 89 26.89 2.53 19.82
CA ALA A 89 27.59 2.66 18.55
C ALA A 89 27.97 1.31 17.89
N ALA A 90 27.78 0.18 18.60
CA ALA A 90 28.36 -1.12 18.24
C ALA A 90 27.37 -2.28 18.08
N GLU A 91 26.07 -2.00 17.97
CA GLU A 91 25.08 -2.98 17.49
C GLU A 91 24.85 -2.66 16.00
N GLY A 92 25.22 -3.59 15.11
CA GLY A 92 25.07 -3.46 13.66
C GLY A 92 23.65 -3.04 13.24
N PRO A 93 23.46 -2.55 12.00
CA PRO A 93 22.20 -1.96 11.57
C PRO A 93 21.08 -2.95 11.84
N LEU A 94 20.20 -2.63 12.80
CA LEU A 94 18.92 -3.28 12.91
C LEU A 94 18.23 -3.02 11.58
N ASP A 95 18.22 -4.01 10.68
CA ASP A 95 17.69 -3.86 9.32
C ASP A 95 16.34 -3.17 9.40
N ASP A 96 16.28 -1.92 8.93
CA ASP A 96 15.07 -1.14 8.97
C ASP A 96 13.99 -1.97 8.24
N PRO A 97 12.89 -2.35 8.89
CA PRO A 97 11.90 -3.26 8.30
C PRO A 97 11.19 -2.64 7.10
N LEU A 98 11.44 -1.35 6.84
CA LEU A 98 10.94 -0.61 5.69
C LEU A 98 11.82 -0.79 4.43
N ASN A 99 13.09 -1.18 4.57
CA ASN A 99 14.02 -1.34 3.43
C ASN A 99 13.73 -2.59 2.63
N SER A 100 13.19 -3.64 3.26
CA SER A 100 12.88 -4.93 2.63
C SER A 100 11.45 -5.03 2.08
N ILE A 101 10.65 -3.95 2.14
CA ILE A 101 9.24 -4.02 1.76
C ILE A 101 9.11 -4.02 0.24
N LYS A 102 8.39 -5.01 -0.29
CA LYS A 102 7.93 -5.03 -1.68
C LYS A 102 6.55 -4.40 -1.76
N ILE A 103 6.34 -3.54 -2.74
CA ILE A 103 5.10 -2.77 -2.89
C ILE A 103 4.44 -3.14 -4.21
N GLU A 104 3.11 -3.06 -4.24
CA GLU A 104 2.27 -3.15 -5.45
C GLU A 104 2.64 -4.27 -6.43
N VAL A 105 3.22 -3.88 -7.57
CA VAL A 105 3.46 -4.74 -8.72
C VAL A 105 4.46 -5.82 -8.34
N ASP A 106 5.51 -5.47 -7.60
CA ASP A 106 6.55 -6.42 -7.22
C ASP A 106 6.04 -7.47 -6.24
N LEU A 107 5.25 -7.03 -5.24
CA LEU A 107 4.64 -7.97 -4.29
C LEU A 107 3.62 -8.88 -4.99
N ARG A 108 2.84 -8.37 -5.94
CA ARG A 108 1.90 -9.16 -6.74
C ARG A 108 2.62 -10.16 -7.65
N ARG A 109 3.65 -9.72 -8.36
CA ARG A 109 4.48 -10.56 -9.25
C ARG A 109 5.15 -11.67 -8.46
N GLN A 110 5.79 -11.35 -7.34
CA GLN A 110 6.41 -12.37 -6.49
C GLN A 110 5.38 -13.41 -6.04
N ARG A 111 4.24 -12.96 -5.50
CA ARG A 111 3.24 -13.91 -5.00
C ARG A 111 2.66 -14.79 -6.11
N GLN A 112 2.48 -14.23 -7.31
CA GLN A 112 2.07 -15.01 -8.48
C GLN A 112 3.16 -16.01 -8.88
N ALA A 113 4.43 -15.61 -8.90
CA ALA A 113 5.56 -16.48 -9.19
C ALA A 113 5.64 -17.65 -8.20
N ASP A 114 5.50 -17.38 -6.89
CA ASP A 114 5.48 -18.41 -5.85
C ASP A 114 4.34 -19.43 -6.05
N ILE A 115 3.13 -18.94 -6.40
CA ILE A 115 1.97 -19.80 -6.67
C ILE A 115 2.19 -20.62 -7.94
N MET A 116 2.69 -20.00 -9.01
CA MET A 116 2.98 -20.69 -10.26
C MET A 116 4.07 -21.74 -10.08
N HIS A 117 5.10 -21.43 -9.31
CA HIS A 117 6.16 -22.37 -8.95
C HIS A 117 5.61 -23.57 -8.19
N HIS A 118 4.78 -23.34 -7.16
CA HIS A 118 4.13 -24.42 -6.42
C HIS A 118 3.22 -25.30 -7.30
N ARG A 119 2.54 -24.71 -8.29
CA ARG A 119 1.72 -25.44 -9.28
C ARG A 119 2.58 -26.26 -10.24
N HIS A 120 3.68 -25.68 -10.74
CA HIS A 120 4.59 -26.33 -11.67
C HIS A 120 5.27 -27.55 -11.04
N ILE A 121 5.74 -27.44 -9.80
CA ILE A 121 6.33 -28.58 -9.06
C ILE A 121 5.29 -29.68 -8.77
N GLY A 122 3.99 -29.34 -8.72
CA GLY A 122 2.94 -30.30 -8.38
C GLY A 122 2.78 -30.55 -6.87
N THR A 123 3.33 -29.68 -6.02
CA THR A 123 3.16 -29.77 -4.55
C THR A 123 1.69 -29.81 -4.14
N TYR A 124 1.38 -30.34 -2.95
CA TYR A 124 0.02 -30.33 -2.40
C TYR A 124 -0.60 -28.92 -2.42
N ARG A 125 0.17 -27.90 -2.03
CA ARG A 125 -0.26 -26.49 -2.05
C ARG A 125 -0.61 -26.03 -3.46
N GLY A 126 0.24 -26.35 -4.45
CA GLY A 126 0.00 -26.05 -5.85
C GLY A 126 -1.29 -26.66 -6.39
N ARG A 127 -1.53 -27.96 -6.11
CA ARG A 127 -2.77 -28.64 -6.51
C ARG A 127 -4.00 -27.99 -5.87
N ARG A 128 -3.93 -27.61 -4.59
CA ARG A 128 -5.04 -26.92 -3.88
C ARG A 128 -5.31 -25.53 -4.46
N HIS A 129 -4.26 -24.77 -4.77
CA HIS A 129 -4.37 -23.48 -5.45
C HIS A 129 -5.01 -23.60 -6.84
N ALA A 130 -4.62 -24.61 -7.64
CA ALA A 130 -5.24 -24.87 -8.95
C ALA A 130 -6.73 -25.22 -8.84
N MET A 131 -7.10 -25.98 -7.79
CA MET A 131 -8.48 -26.35 -7.51
C MET A 131 -9.31 -25.24 -6.83
N GLY A 132 -8.69 -24.12 -6.42
CA GLY A 132 -9.35 -23.04 -5.68
C GLY A 132 -9.80 -23.43 -4.27
N LEU A 133 -9.13 -24.41 -3.65
CA LEU A 133 -9.46 -24.93 -2.31
C LEU A 133 -8.55 -24.30 -1.24
N PRO A 134 -9.00 -24.26 0.04
CA PRO A 134 -8.17 -23.82 1.15
C PRO A 134 -6.88 -24.64 1.28
N VAL A 135 -5.77 -23.97 1.57
CA VAL A 135 -4.42 -24.60 1.53
C VAL A 135 -3.91 -24.99 2.93
N ARG A 136 -4.34 -24.30 3.99
CA ARG A 136 -3.83 -24.46 5.37
C ARG A 136 -4.57 -25.55 6.19
N GLY A 137 -5.01 -26.62 5.54
CA GLY A 137 -5.67 -27.75 6.23
C GLY A 137 -7.11 -27.50 6.71
N GLN A 138 -7.76 -26.43 6.24
CA GLN A 138 -9.17 -26.15 6.56
C GLN A 138 -10.10 -27.23 6.00
N ASN A 139 -11.21 -27.52 6.71
CA ASN A 139 -12.18 -28.54 6.30
C ASN A 139 -12.81 -28.20 4.95
N THR A 140 -12.72 -29.13 3.98
CA THR A 140 -13.29 -28.99 2.64
C THR A 140 -14.53 -29.84 2.37
N GLN A 141 -14.98 -30.67 3.31
CA GLN A 141 -16.18 -31.46 3.12
C GLN A 141 -17.42 -30.57 2.99
N THR A 142 -17.56 -29.59 3.90
CA THR A 142 -18.68 -28.63 3.93
C THR A 142 -18.38 -27.36 3.14
N ASN A 143 -17.17 -26.81 3.28
CA ASN A 143 -16.85 -25.46 2.82
C ASN A 143 -16.30 -25.38 1.38
N ALA A 144 -16.08 -26.50 0.69
CA ALA A 144 -15.44 -26.49 -0.64
C ALA A 144 -16.22 -25.68 -1.67
N ARG A 145 -17.57 -25.69 -1.63
CA ARG A 145 -18.40 -24.95 -2.59
C ARG A 145 -18.18 -23.44 -2.44
N THR A 146 -18.24 -22.93 -1.21
CA THR A 146 -18.00 -21.52 -0.90
C THR A 146 -16.57 -21.10 -1.25
N ALA A 147 -15.58 -21.93 -0.93
CA ALA A 147 -14.18 -21.65 -1.24
C ALA A 147 -13.95 -21.54 -2.75
N ARG A 148 -14.45 -22.48 -3.56
CA ARG A 148 -14.31 -22.43 -5.02
C ARG A 148 -14.95 -21.17 -5.62
N ARG A 149 -16.11 -20.75 -5.09
CA ARG A 149 -16.81 -19.53 -5.51
C ARG A 149 -16.00 -18.27 -5.17
N LEU A 150 -15.57 -18.12 -3.92
CA LEU A 150 -14.90 -16.90 -3.45
C LEU A 150 -13.45 -16.79 -3.92
N ASN A 151 -12.72 -17.90 -4.05
CA ASN A 151 -11.30 -17.87 -4.41
C ASN A 151 -11.05 -17.69 -5.92
N ARG A 152 -12.04 -18.02 -6.78
CA ARG A 152 -11.95 -17.82 -8.22
C ARG A 152 -12.58 -16.51 -8.68
N ALA A 153 -13.54 -15.99 -7.91
CA ALA A 153 -14.07 -14.67 -8.20
C ALA A 153 -12.95 -13.64 -8.09
N PRO A 154 -12.83 -12.70 -9.05
CA PRO A 154 -12.04 -11.51 -8.79
C PRO A 154 -12.54 -10.90 -7.49
N SER A 155 -11.65 -10.40 -6.64
CA SER A 155 -12.09 -9.68 -5.45
C SER A 155 -12.95 -8.51 -5.94
N SER A 156 -14.28 -8.65 -5.84
CA SER A 156 -15.14 -7.50 -5.92
C SER A 156 -14.59 -6.55 -4.88
N LYS A 157 -14.12 -5.38 -5.31
CA LYS A 157 -13.78 -4.33 -4.37
C LYS A 157 -15.11 -4.00 -3.71
N PHE A 158 -15.38 -4.60 -2.55
CA PHE A 158 -16.41 -4.14 -1.63
C PHE A 158 -15.92 -2.78 -1.10
N SER A 159 -15.98 -1.81 -2.00
CA SER A 159 -15.70 -0.41 -1.79
C SER A 159 -17.04 0.21 -1.49
N THR A 160 -17.22 0.69 -0.26
CA THR A 160 -18.34 1.58 0.09
C THR A 160 -18.13 2.99 -0.46
N PHE A 161 -16.98 3.28 -1.08
CA PHE A 161 -16.79 4.52 -1.81
C PHE A 161 -17.51 4.40 -3.14
N SER A 162 -18.55 5.23 -3.29
CA SER A 162 -19.16 5.57 -4.56
C SER A 162 -18.06 5.84 -5.58
N GLN A 163 -18.23 5.32 -6.79
CA GLN A 163 -17.59 5.94 -7.94
C GLN A 163 -17.93 7.43 -7.83
N VAL A 164 -16.91 8.29 -7.72
CA VAL A 164 -17.10 9.68 -8.10
C VAL A 164 -17.55 9.58 -9.55
N GLU A 165 -18.83 9.88 -9.78
CA GLU A 165 -19.37 9.97 -11.13
C GLU A 165 -18.45 10.95 -11.86
N PHE A 166 -17.65 10.43 -12.77
CA PHE A 166 -17.12 11.26 -13.83
C PHE A 166 -18.37 11.58 -14.64
N GLU A 167 -18.98 12.72 -14.32
CA GLU A 167 -20.11 13.26 -15.05
C GLU A 167 -19.71 13.25 -16.52
N ALA A 168 -20.26 12.28 -17.27
CA ALA A 168 -20.10 12.27 -18.70
C ALA A 168 -20.63 13.61 -19.21
N PRO A 169 -19.93 14.30 -20.13
CA PRO A 169 -20.40 15.58 -20.64
C PRO A 169 -21.83 15.36 -21.14
N VAL A 170 -22.78 16.06 -20.51
CA VAL A 170 -24.20 15.96 -20.82
C VAL A 170 -24.34 16.11 -22.34
N PRO A 171 -24.94 15.14 -23.05
CA PRO A 171 -25.14 15.28 -24.48
C PRO A 171 -26.01 16.51 -24.71
N GLN A 172 -25.46 17.51 -25.40
CA GLN A 172 -26.21 18.73 -25.67
C GLN A 172 -27.46 18.39 -26.49
N PRO A 173 -28.62 19.01 -26.18
CA PRO A 173 -29.84 18.72 -26.90
C PRO A 173 -29.67 19.08 -28.38
N PRO A 174 -30.23 18.30 -29.32
CA PRO A 174 -30.05 18.50 -30.77
C PRO A 174 -30.49 19.89 -31.26
N SER A 175 -31.36 20.58 -30.50
CA SER A 175 -31.77 21.97 -30.78
C SER A 175 -30.64 22.99 -30.60
N GLN A 176 -29.66 22.74 -29.71
CA GLN A 176 -28.49 23.62 -29.55
C GLN A 176 -27.50 23.47 -30.71
N ILE A 177 -27.37 22.26 -31.27
CA ILE A 177 -26.48 21.97 -32.41
C ILE A 177 -27.00 22.64 -33.70
N LEU A 178 -28.32 22.56 -33.96
CA LEU A 178 -28.96 23.22 -35.10
C LEU A 178 -28.86 24.75 -35.03
N ARG A 179 -28.98 25.33 -33.82
CA ARG A 179 -28.86 26.77 -33.59
C ARG A 179 -27.43 27.29 -33.78
N MET A 180 -26.41 26.47 -33.54
CA MET A 180 -25.00 26.81 -33.80
C MET A 180 -24.56 26.60 -35.26
N LEU A 181 -25.19 25.68 -35.99
CA LEU A 181 -24.94 25.43 -37.41
C LEU A 181 -25.77 26.33 -38.35
N GLY A 182 -26.55 27.26 -37.81
CA GLY A 182 -27.27 28.28 -38.60
C GLY A 182 -28.40 27.72 -39.47
N MET A 183 -28.90 26.53 -39.17
CA MET A 183 -30.04 25.92 -39.87
C MET A 183 -31.25 25.96 -38.95
N GLN A 184 -32.17 26.89 -39.20
CA GLN A 184 -33.51 26.88 -38.59
C GLN A 184 -34.39 25.85 -39.28
#